data_AF-A0A1Y2JRR1-F1
#
_entry.id   AF-A0A1Y2JRR1-F1
#
_cell.length_a   1.000
_cell.length_b   1.000
_cell.length_c   1.000
_cell.angle_alpha   90.00
_cell.angle_beta   90.00
_cell.angle_gamma   90.00
#
_symmetry.space_group_name_H-M   'P 1'
#
loop_
_entity.id
_entity.type
_entity.pdbx_description
1 polymer ?
#
loop_
_entity_poly.entity_id
_entity_poly.type
_entity_poly.pdbx_seq_one_letter_code
_entity_poly.pdbx_strand_id
1 'polypeptide(L)'
;MGRTEWRKATRLFAKAELAALELSALRDDGENDPPPPQFLNTTESEPASRETIRDVFEAYRTELQRIGKARDAEARWAPIIDSLVNHVGHNVAVQITRRDVVKWTDHLLETLSPKTVRDSYLATARAAFSWAVDKIDLKLNPFAGIRVRLTKKLRTREKGFRLDEAQAILKASRAYKGSVKEHPKMTAAKQWCRSWRPIPGARRGDMPVARRGRPT
;
A
#
# COMPACT_ATOMS: atom_id res chain seq x y z
N MET A 1 10.59 -4.97 39.10
CA MET A 1 9.51 -4.64 38.13
C MET A 1 8.08 -4.73 38.69
N GLY A 2 7.84 -4.90 40.00
CA GLY A 2 6.46 -5.04 40.53
C GLY A 2 5.76 -3.76 41.05
N ARG A 3 6.48 -2.65 41.30
CA ARG A 3 5.92 -1.52 42.09
C ARG A 3 4.74 -0.78 41.47
N THR A 4 4.63 -0.72 40.15
CA THR A 4 3.58 0.08 39.49
C THR A 4 2.25 -0.66 39.41
N GLU A 5 2.29 -1.96 39.08
CA GLU A 5 1.10 -2.81 39.01
C GLU A 5 0.46 -3.01 40.38
N TRP A 6 1.26 -3.23 41.44
CA TRP A 6 0.75 -3.31 42.81
C TRP A 6 0.06 -2.02 43.25
N ARG A 7 0.61 -0.84 42.91
CA ARG A 7 -0.04 0.45 43.22
C ARG A 7 -1.35 0.64 42.46
N LYS A 8 -1.46 0.16 41.21
CA LYS A 8 -2.72 0.18 40.46
C LYS A 8 -3.76 -0.70 41.14
N ALA A 9 -3.38 -1.92 41.54
CA ALA A 9 -4.26 -2.84 42.26
C ALA A 9 -4.77 -2.24 43.58
N THR A 10 -3.89 -1.64 44.40
CA THR A 10 -4.30 -0.99 45.66
C THR A 10 -5.28 0.15 45.43
N ARG A 11 -5.09 0.99 44.40
CA ARG A 11 -6.02 2.07 44.07
C ARG A 11 -7.37 1.56 43.59
N LEU A 12 -7.38 0.46 42.83
CA LEU A 12 -8.60 -0.14 42.31
C LEU A 12 -9.42 -0.76 43.45
N PHE A 13 -8.74 -1.41 44.39
CA PHE A 13 -9.34 -1.92 45.61
C PHE A 13 -9.95 -0.81 46.47
N ALA A 14 -9.19 0.27 46.73
CA ALA A 14 -9.70 1.42 47.49
C ALA A 14 -10.92 2.08 46.84
N LYS A 15 -10.97 2.15 45.50
CA LYS A 15 -12.14 2.66 44.77
C LYS A 15 -13.35 1.74 44.87
N ALA A 16 -13.13 0.42 44.87
CA ALA A 16 -14.20 -0.55 45.04
C ALA A 16 -14.83 -0.47 46.44
N GLU A 17 -13.99 -0.31 47.48
CA GLU A 17 -14.47 -0.11 48.86
C GLU A 17 -15.29 1.18 49.00
N LEU A 18 -14.79 2.30 48.44
CA LEU A 18 -15.50 3.58 48.47
C LEU A 18 -16.91 3.45 47.86
N ALA A 19 -17.02 2.81 46.70
CA ALA A 19 -18.31 2.62 46.06
C ALA A 19 -19.24 1.66 46.82
N ALA A 20 -18.68 0.63 47.47
CA ALA A 20 -19.49 -0.25 48.32
C ALA A 20 -20.10 0.51 49.52
N LEU A 21 -19.35 1.47 50.08
CA LEU A 21 -19.85 2.37 51.12
C LEU A 21 -20.90 3.33 50.58
N GLU A 22 -20.68 3.93 49.41
CA GLU A 22 -21.68 4.80 48.76
C GLU A 22 -22.99 4.05 48.47
N LEU A 23 -22.91 2.81 47.98
CA LEU A 23 -24.09 1.95 47.76
C LEU A 23 -24.81 1.62 49.07
N SER A 24 -24.07 1.40 50.16
CA SER A 24 -24.66 1.14 51.47
C SER A 24 -25.40 2.38 51.99
N ALA A 25 -24.82 3.58 51.83
CA ALA A 25 -25.46 4.83 52.22
C ALA A 25 -26.73 5.12 51.40
N LEU A 26 -26.69 4.92 50.08
CA LEU A 26 -27.84 5.12 49.19
C LEU A 26 -29.00 4.17 49.53
N ARG A 27 -28.69 2.95 49.95
CA ARG A 27 -29.69 1.97 50.40
C ARG A 27 -30.37 2.41 51.70
N ASP A 28 -29.62 3.02 52.61
CA ASP A 28 -30.15 3.57 53.87
C ASP A 28 -31.05 4.79 53.62
N ASP A 29 -30.78 5.57 52.57
CA ASP A 29 -31.60 6.71 52.12
C ASP A 29 -32.85 6.31 51.31
N GLY A 30 -33.04 5.00 51.05
CA GLY A 30 -34.23 4.46 50.36
C GLY A 30 -34.15 4.43 48.82
N GLU A 31 -32.98 4.73 48.25
CA GLU A 31 -32.73 4.62 46.81
C GLU A 31 -32.48 3.15 46.43
N ASN A 32 -33.32 2.58 45.55
CA ASN A 32 -33.29 1.15 45.23
C ASN A 32 -32.51 0.78 43.95
N ASP A 33 -32.09 1.75 43.14
CA ASP A 33 -31.38 1.48 41.88
C ASP A 33 -30.25 2.50 41.59
N PRO A 34 -29.18 2.50 42.39
CA PRO A 34 -28.03 3.37 42.17
C PRO A 34 -27.28 3.00 40.87
N PRO A 35 -26.77 3.99 40.11
CA PRO A 35 -26.03 3.71 38.88
C PRO A 35 -24.78 2.87 39.16
N PRO A 36 -24.37 1.98 38.23
CA PRO A 36 -23.22 1.13 38.42
C PRO A 36 -21.95 1.97 38.68
N PRO A 37 -21.09 1.53 39.61
CA PRO A 37 -19.98 2.34 40.05
C PRO A 37 -18.98 2.61 38.93
N GLN A 38 -18.49 3.85 38.88
CA GLN A 38 -17.72 4.39 37.75
C GLN A 38 -16.43 3.61 37.44
N PHE A 39 -15.86 2.88 38.39
CA PHE A 39 -14.66 2.06 38.15
C PHE A 39 -14.95 0.77 37.36
N LEU A 40 -16.20 0.29 37.34
CA LEU A 40 -16.64 -0.81 36.47
C LEU A 40 -16.82 -0.35 35.02
N ASN A 41 -17.04 0.94 34.79
CA ASN A 41 -16.93 1.58 33.47
C ASN A 41 -15.46 1.75 33.04
N THR A 42 -14.57 0.86 33.47
CA THR A 42 -13.36 0.58 32.73
C THR A 42 -13.80 -0.06 31.43
N THR A 43 -14.26 0.76 30.49
CA THR A 43 -14.17 0.44 29.08
C THR A 43 -12.73 0.03 28.88
N GLU A 44 -12.56 -1.27 28.66
CA GLU A 44 -11.41 -1.86 27.99
C GLU A 44 -10.86 -0.79 27.07
N SER A 45 -9.70 -0.23 27.42
CA SER A 45 -9.10 0.91 26.73
C SER A 45 -9.32 0.71 25.24
N GLU A 46 -10.22 1.49 24.63
CA GLU A 46 -10.29 1.53 23.17
C GLU A 46 -8.84 1.78 22.74
N PRO A 47 -8.25 0.87 21.94
CA PRO A 47 -6.84 1.00 21.65
C PRO A 47 -6.64 2.37 21.01
N ALA A 48 -5.73 3.11 21.63
CA ALA A 48 -5.29 4.42 21.19
C ALA A 48 -5.05 4.40 19.67
N SER A 49 -5.47 5.49 19.02
CA SER A 49 -5.38 5.78 17.57
C SER A 49 -6.32 4.97 16.67
N ARG A 50 -7.48 5.56 16.35
CA ARG A 50 -8.35 5.20 15.21
C ARG A 50 -7.68 5.59 13.88
N GLU A 51 -6.37 5.39 13.74
CA GLU A 51 -5.72 5.68 12.47
C GLU A 51 -6.18 4.67 11.43
N THR A 52 -6.79 5.25 10.41
CA THR A 52 -7.38 4.52 9.31
C THR A 52 -6.28 3.97 8.43
N ILE A 53 -6.49 2.83 7.77
CA ILE A 53 -5.56 2.31 6.75
C ILE A 53 -5.25 3.42 5.74
N ARG A 54 -6.27 4.14 5.27
CA ARG A 54 -6.11 5.28 4.35
C ARG A 54 -5.23 6.39 4.94
N ASP A 55 -5.39 6.72 6.22
CA ASP A 55 -4.63 7.78 6.88
C ASP A 55 -3.14 7.43 6.96
N VAL A 56 -2.83 6.17 7.27
CA VAL A 56 -1.45 5.65 7.28
C VAL A 56 -0.79 5.83 5.90
N PHE A 57 -1.51 5.45 4.83
CA PHE A 57 -0.98 5.57 3.48
C PHE A 57 -0.85 7.04 3.02
N GLU A 58 -1.77 7.90 3.43
CA GLU A 58 -1.77 9.32 3.09
C GLU A 58 -0.63 10.07 3.81
N ALA A 59 -0.39 9.74 5.07
CA ALA A 59 0.73 10.28 5.82
C ALA A 59 2.08 9.78 5.25
N TYR A 60 2.16 8.51 4.83
CA TYR A 60 3.31 7.98 4.10
C TYR A 60 3.52 8.70 2.74
N ARG A 61 2.43 8.99 2.01
CA ARG A 61 2.47 9.76 0.75
C ARG A 61 3.07 11.14 0.95
N THR A 62 2.62 11.85 1.98
CA THR A 62 3.09 13.20 2.32
C THR A 62 4.60 13.22 2.56
N GLU A 63 5.12 12.20 3.24
CA GLU A 63 6.56 12.08 3.49
C GLU A 63 7.36 11.86 2.18
N LEU A 64 6.85 11.04 1.27
CA LEU A 64 7.51 10.81 -0.01
C LEU A 64 7.45 12.01 -0.96
N GLN A 65 6.43 12.85 -0.82
CA GLN A 65 6.35 14.12 -1.52
C GLN A 65 7.47 15.05 -1.05
N ARG A 66 7.74 15.11 0.25
CA ARG A 66 8.88 15.88 0.79
C ARG A 66 10.22 15.40 0.25
N ILE A 67 10.36 14.10 0.01
CA ILE A 67 11.58 13.49 -0.56
C ILE A 67 11.64 13.63 -2.10
N GLY A 68 10.60 14.16 -2.74
CA GLY A 68 10.55 14.35 -4.20
C GLY A 68 10.34 13.06 -5.01
N LYS A 69 9.92 11.96 -4.37
CA LYS A 69 9.75 10.63 -5.00
C LYS A 69 8.28 10.28 -5.31
N ALA A 70 7.35 11.21 -5.11
CA ALA A 70 5.91 10.89 -5.09
C ALA A 70 5.21 10.80 -6.44
N ARG A 71 5.66 11.53 -7.49
CA ARG A 71 4.86 11.74 -8.71
C ARG A 71 4.38 10.47 -9.40
N ASP A 72 5.24 9.46 -9.55
CA ASP A 72 4.88 8.17 -10.14
C ASP A 72 4.35 7.15 -9.12
N ALA A 73 4.58 7.40 -7.83
CA ALA A 73 4.21 6.50 -6.74
C ALA A 73 2.72 6.63 -6.41
N GLU A 74 2.19 7.85 -6.41
CA GLU A 74 0.79 8.15 -6.04
C GLU A 74 -0.23 7.39 -6.89
N ALA A 75 -0.14 7.51 -8.23
CA ALA A 75 -1.06 6.84 -9.14
C ALA A 75 -1.01 5.30 -9.05
N ARG A 76 0.12 4.74 -8.59
CA ARG A 76 0.29 3.29 -8.44
C ARG A 76 -0.31 2.76 -7.15
N TRP A 77 -0.45 3.58 -6.12
CA TRP A 77 -0.79 3.10 -4.77
C TRP A 77 -2.26 3.21 -4.43
N ALA A 78 -2.97 4.21 -4.97
CA ALA A 78 -4.42 4.34 -4.81
C ALA A 78 -5.19 3.01 -5.04
N PRO A 79 -5.01 2.28 -6.17
CA PRO A 79 -5.73 1.03 -6.40
C PRO A 79 -5.31 -0.09 -5.45
N ILE A 80 -4.08 -0.06 -4.93
CA ILE A 80 -3.57 -1.04 -3.97
C ILE A 80 -4.28 -0.84 -2.62
N ILE A 81 -4.40 0.40 -2.18
CA ILE A 81 -5.08 0.76 -0.92
C ILE A 81 -6.55 0.37 -1.00
N ASP A 82 -7.23 0.70 -2.10
CA ASP A 82 -8.63 0.32 -2.29
C ASP A 82 -8.81 -1.20 -2.28
N SER A 83 -7.92 -1.95 -2.93
CA SER A 83 -7.97 -3.42 -2.92
C SER A 83 -7.78 -4.01 -1.53
N LEU A 84 -6.96 -3.38 -0.68
CA LEU A 84 -6.72 -3.83 0.68
C LEU A 84 -7.93 -3.53 1.58
N VAL A 85 -8.45 -2.30 1.51
CA VAL A 85 -9.63 -1.87 2.29
C VAL A 85 -10.85 -2.72 1.93
N ASN A 86 -11.07 -2.98 0.64
CA ASN A 86 -12.19 -3.80 0.18
C ASN A 86 -12.09 -5.26 0.65
N HIS A 87 -10.88 -5.81 0.76
CA HIS A 87 -10.70 -7.19 1.20
C HIS A 87 -10.85 -7.34 2.72
N VAL A 88 -10.30 -6.40 3.48
CA VAL A 88 -10.29 -6.44 4.94
C VAL A 88 -11.65 -6.07 5.52
N GLY A 89 -12.43 -5.21 4.84
CA GLY A 89 -13.78 -4.82 5.25
C GLY A 89 -13.83 -3.91 6.48
N HIS A 90 -12.74 -3.77 7.22
CA HIS A 90 -12.55 -2.79 8.28
C HIS A 90 -11.40 -1.83 7.93
N ASN A 91 -11.52 -0.59 8.41
CA ASN A 91 -10.60 0.48 8.05
C ASN A 91 -9.53 0.75 9.12
N VAL A 92 -9.49 -0.03 10.20
CA VAL A 92 -8.56 0.16 11.33
C VAL A 92 -7.24 -0.54 11.06
N ALA A 93 -6.14 0.20 11.04
CA ALA A 93 -4.81 -0.32 10.72
C ALA A 93 -4.26 -1.32 11.76
N VAL A 94 -4.59 -1.11 13.04
CA VAL A 94 -4.13 -1.93 14.18
C VAL A 94 -4.75 -3.34 14.18
N GLN A 95 -5.92 -3.51 13.56
CA GLN A 95 -6.64 -4.79 13.56
C GLN A 95 -6.17 -5.75 12.44
N ILE A 96 -5.32 -5.30 11.52
CA ILE A 96 -4.87 -6.15 10.41
C ILE A 96 -3.98 -7.26 10.96
N THR A 97 -4.46 -8.50 10.84
CA THR A 97 -3.67 -9.66 11.24
C THR A 97 -2.89 -10.23 10.05
N ARG A 98 -1.85 -11.01 10.36
CA ARG A 98 -1.08 -11.75 9.34
C ARG A 98 -1.97 -12.68 8.50
N ARG A 99 -3.06 -13.20 9.07
CA ARG A 99 -3.99 -14.11 8.37
C ARG A 99 -4.77 -13.37 7.28
N ASP A 100 -5.18 -12.14 7.55
CA ASP A 100 -5.92 -11.31 6.58
C ASP A 100 -5.01 -10.93 5.42
N VAL A 101 -3.73 -10.65 5.69
CA VAL A 101 -2.75 -10.40 4.63
C VAL A 101 -2.54 -11.63 3.75
N VAL A 102 -2.48 -12.84 4.33
CA VAL A 102 -2.34 -14.09 3.53
C VAL A 102 -3.58 -14.31 2.66
N LYS A 103 -4.78 -14.18 3.22
CA LYS A 103 -6.03 -14.28 2.45
C LYS A 103 -6.10 -13.24 1.33
N TRP A 104 -5.65 -12.02 1.61
CA TRP A 104 -5.59 -10.97 0.61
C TRP A 104 -4.61 -11.32 -0.51
N THR A 105 -3.43 -11.86 -0.17
CA THR A 105 -2.48 -12.31 -1.19
C THR A 105 -3.00 -13.46 -2.02
N ASP A 106 -3.71 -14.41 -1.42
CA ASP A 106 -4.29 -15.55 -2.14
C ASP A 106 -5.38 -15.08 -3.11
N HIS A 107 -6.26 -14.17 -2.66
CA HIS A 107 -7.27 -13.54 -3.51
C HIS A 107 -6.65 -12.76 -4.68
N LEU A 108 -5.57 -12.02 -4.44
CA LEU A 108 -4.86 -11.31 -5.50
C LEU A 108 -4.19 -12.26 -6.50
N LEU A 109 -3.79 -13.47 -6.09
CA LEU A 109 -3.18 -14.47 -6.97
C LEU A 109 -4.19 -15.13 -7.92
N GLU A 110 -5.49 -15.08 -7.61
CA GLU A 110 -6.55 -15.56 -8.51
C GLU A 110 -6.70 -14.67 -9.74
N THR A 111 -6.46 -13.36 -9.59
CA THR A 111 -6.72 -12.35 -10.63
C THR A 111 -5.45 -11.78 -11.26
N LEU A 112 -4.35 -11.70 -10.51
CA LEU A 112 -3.12 -11.01 -10.93
C LEU A 112 -1.92 -11.95 -11.02
N SER A 113 -0.90 -11.53 -11.78
CA SER A 113 0.34 -12.29 -11.86
C SER A 113 1.08 -12.29 -10.51
N PRO A 114 1.72 -13.40 -10.11
CA PRO A 114 2.51 -13.49 -8.88
C PRO A 114 3.61 -12.43 -8.79
N LYS A 115 4.14 -12.00 -9.94
CA LYS A 115 5.13 -10.92 -10.03
C LYS A 115 4.53 -9.58 -9.63
N THR A 116 3.33 -9.27 -10.12
CA THR A 116 2.64 -8.02 -9.81
C THR A 116 2.31 -7.94 -8.32
N VAL A 117 1.78 -9.02 -7.76
CA VAL A 117 1.44 -9.11 -6.33
C VAL A 117 2.68 -8.90 -5.46
N ARG A 118 3.80 -9.54 -5.79
CA ARG A 118 5.06 -9.39 -5.04
C ARG A 118 5.69 -8.00 -5.18
N ASP A 119 5.91 -7.56 -6.42
CA ASP A 119 6.74 -6.38 -6.72
C ASP A 119 5.99 -5.06 -6.50
N SER A 120 4.66 -5.06 -6.61
CA SER A 120 3.83 -3.85 -6.47
C SER A 120 3.01 -3.90 -5.18
N TYR A 121 2.04 -4.81 -5.07
CA TYR A 121 1.05 -4.80 -3.98
C TYR A 121 1.71 -5.01 -2.61
N LEU A 122 2.43 -6.12 -2.44
CA LEU A 122 3.11 -6.45 -1.19
C LEU A 122 4.27 -5.50 -0.88
N ALA A 123 4.97 -5.00 -1.90
CA ALA A 123 6.06 -4.05 -1.70
C ALA A 123 5.54 -2.70 -1.15
N THR A 124 4.49 -2.16 -1.76
CA THR A 124 3.84 -0.93 -1.32
C THR A 124 3.24 -1.07 0.06
N ALA A 125 2.45 -2.13 0.31
CA ALA A 125 1.82 -2.32 1.61
C ALA A 125 2.86 -2.51 2.72
N ARG A 126 3.90 -3.30 2.47
CA ARG A 126 4.99 -3.48 3.44
C ARG A 126 5.69 -2.17 3.77
N ALA A 127 6.00 -1.35 2.76
CA ALA A 127 6.68 -0.09 2.95
C ALA A 127 5.84 0.91 3.79
N ALA A 128 4.54 1.02 3.48
CA ALA A 128 3.63 1.88 4.23
C ALA A 128 3.46 1.43 5.69
N PHE A 129 3.27 0.13 5.93
CA PHE A 129 3.13 -0.39 7.30
C PHE A 129 4.45 -0.38 8.08
N SER A 130 5.62 -0.53 7.42
CA SER A 130 6.91 -0.31 8.08
C SER A 130 7.07 1.14 8.51
N TRP A 131 6.71 2.10 7.65
CA TRP A 131 6.71 3.51 8.03
C TRP A 131 5.73 3.80 9.18
N ALA A 132 4.57 3.14 9.19
CA ALA A 132 3.60 3.25 10.27
C ALA A 132 4.13 2.70 11.61
N VAL A 133 4.87 1.59 11.59
CA VAL A 133 5.55 1.08 12.80
C VAL A 133 6.52 2.13 13.33
N ASP A 134 7.29 2.79 12.46
CA ASP A 134 8.31 3.75 12.87
C ASP A 134 7.74 5.11 13.34
N LYS A 135 6.56 5.51 12.83
CA LYS A 135 6.02 6.87 13.03
C LYS A 135 4.71 6.94 13.82
N ILE A 136 3.88 5.90 13.75
CA ILE A 136 2.53 5.82 14.32
C ILE A 136 2.49 4.85 15.52
N ASP A 137 3.65 4.29 15.91
CA ASP A 137 3.78 3.32 17.02
C ASP A 137 2.91 2.06 16.82
N LEU A 138 2.85 1.56 15.58
CA LEU A 138 2.27 0.24 15.32
C LEU A 138 3.19 -0.83 15.94
N LYS A 139 2.66 -1.67 16.84
CA LYS A 139 3.46 -2.69 17.56
C LYS A 139 4.23 -3.66 16.65
N LEU A 140 3.66 -4.02 15.49
CA LEU A 140 4.26 -4.99 14.56
C LEU A 140 3.75 -4.75 13.15
N ASN A 141 4.61 -4.93 12.14
CA ASN A 141 4.20 -4.94 10.73
C ASN A 141 3.62 -6.32 10.35
N PRO A 142 2.30 -6.44 10.04
CA PRO A 142 1.68 -7.71 9.67
C PRO A 142 2.13 -8.22 8.28
N PHE A 143 2.69 -7.36 7.43
CA PHE A 143 3.20 -7.70 6.09
C PHE A 143 4.66 -8.16 6.08
N ALA A 144 5.34 -8.12 7.23
CA ALA A 144 6.71 -8.60 7.37
C ALA A 144 6.78 -10.13 7.18
N GLY A 145 7.78 -10.60 6.41
CA GLY A 145 8.04 -12.03 6.22
C GLY A 145 7.12 -12.77 5.26
N ILE A 146 6.04 -12.16 4.76
CA ILE A 146 5.17 -12.79 3.74
C ILE A 146 5.84 -12.74 2.37
N ARG A 147 6.06 -13.90 1.76
CA ARG A 147 6.75 -14.04 0.47
C ARG A 147 5.91 -14.88 -0.49
N VAL A 148 5.62 -14.31 -1.64
CA VAL A 148 5.04 -15.05 -2.78
C VAL A 148 6.18 -15.72 -3.55
N ARG A 149 6.10 -17.05 -3.70
CA ARG A 149 7.08 -17.79 -4.51
C ARG A 149 6.80 -17.53 -5.99
N LEU A 150 7.82 -17.10 -6.72
CA LEU A 150 7.74 -16.97 -8.17
C LEU A 150 8.45 -18.16 -8.82
N THR A 151 7.70 -18.96 -9.57
CA THR A 151 8.29 -19.84 -10.56
C THR A 151 8.78 -18.99 -11.72
N LYS A 152 10.08 -19.06 -12.04
CA LYS A 152 10.63 -18.37 -13.21
C LYS A 152 9.94 -18.95 -14.45
N LYS A 153 9.20 -18.12 -15.19
CA LYS A 153 8.61 -18.55 -16.46
C LYS A 153 9.75 -18.93 -17.40
N LEU A 154 9.75 -20.20 -17.85
CA LEU A 154 10.68 -20.68 -18.87
C LEU A 154 10.50 -19.83 -20.12
N ARG A 155 11.58 -19.18 -20.55
CA ARG A 155 11.57 -18.37 -21.75
C ARG A 155 11.86 -19.27 -22.94
N THR A 156 10.84 -19.54 -23.73
CA THR A 156 10.95 -20.31 -24.98
C THR A 156 11.68 -19.53 -26.08
N ARG A 157 11.88 -18.22 -25.90
CA ARG A 157 12.47 -17.32 -26.91
C ARG A 157 13.46 -16.32 -26.30
N GLU A 158 14.49 -16.02 -27.08
CA GLU A 158 15.49 -14.98 -26.84
C GLU A 158 14.87 -13.58 -26.70
N LYS A 159 15.59 -12.65 -26.07
CA LYS A 159 15.12 -11.28 -25.79
C LYS A 159 15.16 -10.37 -27.03
N GLY A 160 15.97 -10.72 -28.01
CA GLY A 160 16.15 -9.96 -29.24
C GLY A 160 15.08 -10.24 -30.28
N PHE A 161 14.95 -9.31 -31.22
CA PHE A 161 14.36 -9.59 -32.51
C PHE A 161 15.35 -10.42 -33.32
N ARG A 162 14.86 -11.44 -34.03
CA ARG A 162 15.66 -12.11 -35.05
C ARG A 162 15.84 -11.16 -36.25
N LEU A 163 16.85 -11.43 -37.09
CA LEU A 163 17.20 -10.55 -38.20
C LEU A 163 16.04 -10.36 -39.19
N ASP A 164 15.30 -11.42 -39.48
CA ASP A 164 14.10 -11.45 -40.32
C ASP A 164 12.97 -10.57 -39.76
N GLU A 165 12.68 -10.70 -38.47
CA GLU A 165 11.67 -9.89 -37.79
C GLU A 165 12.08 -8.41 -37.72
N ALA A 166 13.36 -8.14 -37.46
CA ALA A 166 13.92 -6.79 -37.44
C ALA A 166 13.77 -6.12 -38.82
N GLN A 167 14.11 -6.83 -39.90
CA GLN A 167 13.93 -6.34 -41.27
C GLN A 167 12.46 -6.09 -41.60
N ALA A 168 11.55 -6.98 -41.20
CA ALA A 168 10.12 -6.79 -41.40
C ALA A 168 9.59 -5.55 -40.67
N ILE A 169 10.00 -5.33 -39.42
CA ILE A 169 9.62 -4.15 -38.63
C ILE A 169 10.17 -2.86 -39.27
N LEU A 170 11.42 -2.86 -39.75
CA LEU A 170 12.02 -1.71 -40.41
C LEU A 170 11.31 -1.35 -41.71
N LYS A 171 10.99 -2.35 -42.55
CA LYS A 171 10.21 -2.16 -43.78
C LYS A 171 8.83 -1.59 -43.48
N ALA A 172 8.12 -2.16 -42.50
CA ALA A 172 6.80 -1.68 -42.07
C ALA A 172 6.85 -0.26 -41.47
N SER A 173 7.93 0.07 -40.76
CA SER A 173 8.12 1.41 -40.19
C SER A 173 8.30 2.47 -41.28
N ARG A 174 9.08 2.16 -42.32
CA ARG A 174 9.32 3.07 -43.45
C ARG A 174 8.08 3.21 -44.35
N ALA A 175 7.29 2.14 -44.47
CA ALA A 175 6.05 2.15 -45.25
C ALA A 175 4.86 2.82 -44.54
N TYR A 176 4.96 3.14 -43.25
CA TYR A 176 3.87 3.75 -42.48
C TYR A 176 3.54 5.15 -43.02
N LYS A 177 2.34 5.31 -43.59
CA LYS A 177 1.76 6.62 -43.92
C LYS A 177 0.76 6.98 -42.84
N GLY A 178 0.90 8.18 -42.27
CA GLY A 178 -0.01 8.67 -41.24
C GLY A 178 -1.43 8.82 -41.77
N SER A 179 -2.41 8.74 -40.87
CA SER A 179 -3.81 9.02 -41.23
C SER A 179 -4.02 10.53 -41.44
N VAL A 180 -5.09 10.91 -42.15
CA VAL A 180 -5.48 12.32 -42.40
C VAL A 180 -5.61 13.13 -41.10
N LYS A 181 -5.91 12.44 -39.98
CA LYS A 181 -6.03 13.05 -38.64
C LYS A 181 -4.70 13.19 -37.89
N GLU A 182 -3.61 12.65 -38.40
CA GLU A 182 -2.31 12.66 -37.73
C GLU A 182 -1.43 13.80 -38.21
N HIS A 183 -0.96 14.63 -37.29
CA HIS A 183 -0.01 15.70 -37.61
C HIS A 183 1.30 15.11 -38.18
N PRO A 184 1.90 15.69 -39.25
CA PRO A 184 3.09 15.14 -39.91
C PRO A 184 4.27 14.82 -38.97
N LYS A 185 4.49 15.66 -37.95
CA LYS A 185 5.49 15.42 -36.89
C LYS A 185 5.25 14.11 -36.12
N MET A 186 3.99 13.76 -35.83
CA MET A 186 3.64 12.53 -35.12
C MET A 186 3.85 11.31 -36.02
N THR A 187 3.55 11.43 -37.32
CA THR A 187 3.84 10.40 -38.32
C THR A 187 5.34 10.11 -38.41
N ALA A 188 6.16 11.16 -38.56
CA ALA A 188 7.62 11.02 -38.61
C ALA A 188 8.19 10.42 -37.30
N ALA A 189 7.67 10.87 -36.14
CA ALA A 189 8.06 10.29 -34.85
C ALA A 189 7.70 8.81 -34.77
N LYS A 190 6.52 8.38 -35.23
CA LYS A 190 6.12 6.97 -35.24
C LYS A 190 7.00 6.11 -36.16
N GLN A 191 7.36 6.62 -37.34
CA GLN A 191 8.29 5.93 -38.26
C GLN A 191 9.66 5.73 -37.60
N TRP A 192 10.20 6.79 -36.99
CA TRP A 192 11.52 6.80 -36.38
C TRP A 192 11.58 6.00 -35.06
N CYS A 193 10.57 6.12 -34.20
CA CYS A 193 10.47 5.34 -32.96
C CYS A 193 10.39 3.82 -33.22
N ARG A 194 9.74 3.42 -34.32
CA ARG A 194 9.64 2.00 -34.67
C ARG A 194 10.93 1.46 -35.28
N SER A 195 11.71 2.27 -36.01
CA SER A 195 13.01 1.84 -36.54
C SER A 195 14.08 1.63 -35.47
N TRP A 196 13.95 2.28 -34.31
CA TRP A 196 14.88 2.11 -33.17
C TRP A 196 14.62 0.83 -32.35
N ARG A 197 13.40 0.27 -32.38
CA ARG A 197 13.02 -0.90 -31.56
C ARG A 197 13.83 -2.19 -31.81
N PRO A 198 14.26 -2.52 -33.04
CA PRO A 198 15.04 -3.73 -33.28
C PRO A 198 16.44 -3.72 -32.64
N ILE A 199 16.94 -2.55 -32.25
CA ILE A 199 18.27 -2.40 -31.65
C ILE A 199 18.29 -3.04 -30.25
N PRO A 200 19.20 -3.99 -29.98
CA PRO A 200 19.31 -4.60 -28.66
C PRO A 200 19.52 -3.57 -27.55
N GLY A 201 18.72 -3.64 -26.49
CA GLY A 201 18.86 -2.77 -25.32
C GLY A 201 18.17 -1.40 -25.45
N ALA A 202 17.67 -1.02 -26.63
CA ALA A 202 16.92 0.22 -26.82
C ALA A 202 15.66 0.28 -25.94
N ARG A 203 15.58 1.27 -25.04
CA ARG A 203 14.36 1.57 -24.26
C ARG A 203 13.62 2.77 -24.86
N ARG A 204 12.30 2.83 -24.63
CA ARG A 204 11.49 3.99 -25.06
C ARG A 204 11.98 5.31 -24.45
N GLY A 205 12.51 5.29 -23.23
CA GLY A 205 13.02 6.48 -22.54
C GLY A 205 14.40 6.94 -23.04
N ASP A 206 15.15 6.05 -23.72
CA ASP A 206 16.49 6.34 -24.21
C ASP A 206 16.45 6.89 -25.65
N MET A 207 15.25 7.08 -26.22
CA MET A 207 15.10 7.61 -27.56
C MET A 207 15.56 9.08 -27.60
N PRO A 208 16.51 9.44 -28.48
CA PRO A 208 16.87 10.83 -28.68
C PRO A 208 15.65 11.62 -29.17
N VAL A 209 15.31 12.73 -28.51
CA VAL A 209 14.36 13.67 -29.09
C VAL A 209 15.03 14.30 -30.31
N ALA A 210 14.40 14.18 -31.48
CA ALA A 210 14.87 14.83 -32.71
C ALA A 210 14.89 16.36 -32.51
N ARG A 211 16.04 16.89 -32.09
CA ARG A 211 16.30 18.33 -32.05
C ARG A 211 16.61 18.75 -33.48
N ARG A 212 15.80 19.65 -34.02
CA ARG A 212 16.03 20.22 -35.34
C ARG A 212 17.39 20.92 -35.32
N GLY A 213 18.37 20.41 -36.06
CA GLY A 213 19.57 21.19 -36.35
C GLY A 213 19.13 22.47 -37.03
N ARG A 214 19.57 23.61 -36.49
CA ARG A 214 19.37 24.92 -37.13
C ARG A 214 20.02 24.84 -38.51
N PRO A 215 19.31 25.12 -39.61
CA PRO A 215 19.97 25.24 -40.91
C PRO A 215 20.96 26.41 -40.80
N THR A 216 22.23 26.12 -41.04
CA THR A 216 23.28 27.11 -41.36
C THR A 216 23.06 27.63 -42.76
#